data_AF-A0A1V6IE17-F1
#
_entry.id   AF-A0A1V6IE17-F1
#
_cell.length_a   1.000
_cell.length_b   1.000
_cell.length_c   1.000
_cell.angle_alpha   90.00
_cell.angle_beta   90.00
_cell.angle_gamma   90.00
#
_symmetry.space_group_name_H-M   'P 1'
#
loop_
_entity.id
_entity.type
_entity.pdbx_description
1 polymer ?
#
loop_
_entity_poly.entity_id
_entity_poly.type
_entity_poly.pdbx_seq_one_letter_code
_entity_poly.pdbx_strand_id
1 'polypeptide(L)'
;MSSCYCIVDNKFDFIIDYKDCKTMIFKDLSQWMTKPDTYELIITPVGSNKEYKKIINSTFDIIKSEDIGLSIGVNLPDGIYTFSVEICGKKYIKKDIFLCTMTCQLANEIAAINLCDETELKTKLEEIQIKQLKLDAIRYNKVCCKWNRIKDLFNSLKEDLKNNNGNCSCM
;
A
#
# COMPACT_ATOMS: atom_id res chain seq x y z
N MET A 1 0.94 34.28 -17.95
CA MET A 1 0.18 33.27 -18.73
C MET A 1 -0.08 32.12 -17.80
N SER A 2 -1.35 31.81 -17.47
CA SER A 2 -1.64 30.60 -16.68
C SER A 2 -1.29 29.39 -17.52
N SER A 3 -0.22 28.69 -17.14
CA SER A 3 0.10 27.39 -17.72
C SER A 3 -1.06 26.44 -17.47
N CYS A 4 -1.74 25.98 -18.54
CA CYS A 4 -2.81 24.99 -18.43
C CYS A 4 -2.21 23.60 -18.22
N TYR A 5 -1.99 23.23 -16.95
CA TYR A 5 -1.54 21.89 -16.58
C TYR A 5 -2.75 20.98 -16.41
N CYS A 6 -3.10 20.15 -17.40
CA CYS A 6 -4.22 19.21 -17.28
C CYS A 6 -3.79 17.76 -17.58
N ILE A 7 -4.47 16.80 -16.95
CA ILE A 7 -4.35 15.37 -17.26
C ILE A 7 -5.26 15.06 -18.46
N VAL A 8 -4.69 14.42 -19.48
CA VAL A 8 -5.36 14.09 -20.74
C VAL A 8 -6.32 12.93 -20.54
N ASP A 9 -7.54 13.04 -21.08
CA ASP A 9 -8.54 11.96 -21.15
C ASP A 9 -8.80 11.21 -19.85
N ASN A 10 -8.67 11.89 -18.70
CA ASN A 10 -8.77 11.30 -17.37
C ASN A 10 -7.77 10.15 -17.09
N LYS A 11 -6.63 10.14 -17.77
CA LYS A 11 -5.55 9.15 -17.58
C LYS A 11 -4.64 9.54 -16.43
N PHE A 12 -5.25 9.70 -15.25
CA PHE A 12 -4.51 9.80 -13.99
C PHE A 12 -4.08 8.40 -13.59
N ASP A 13 -2.77 8.16 -13.52
CA ASP A 13 -2.23 6.85 -13.20
C ASP A 13 -0.94 6.98 -12.39
N PHE A 14 -0.70 5.99 -11.55
CA PHE A 14 0.50 5.92 -10.71
C PHE A 14 0.72 4.49 -10.23
N ILE A 15 1.95 4.24 -9.79
CA ILE A 15 2.33 3.04 -9.04
C ILE A 15 2.76 3.47 -7.64
N ILE A 16 2.29 2.73 -6.64
CA ILE A 16 2.85 2.74 -5.30
C ILE A 16 3.72 1.50 -5.15
N ASP A 17 4.98 1.73 -4.79
CA ASP A 17 5.89 0.71 -4.30
C ASP A 17 6.26 1.04 -2.84
N TYR A 18 6.97 0.16 -2.16
CA TYR A 18 7.40 0.38 -0.79
C TYR A 18 8.85 -0.05 -0.61
N LYS A 19 9.66 0.85 -0.06
CA LYS A 19 11.06 0.55 0.28
C LYS A 19 11.14 -0.19 1.61
N ASP A 20 10.37 0.28 2.58
CA ASP A 20 10.23 -0.28 3.92
C ASP A 20 8.80 -0.04 4.42
N CYS A 21 8.46 -0.53 5.62
CA CYS A 21 7.11 -0.36 6.16
C CYS A 21 6.78 1.07 6.62
N LYS A 22 7.69 2.03 6.45
CA LYS A 22 7.55 3.44 6.85
C LYS A 22 7.49 4.38 5.64
N THR A 23 7.85 3.88 4.45
CA THR A 23 8.03 4.68 3.24
C THR A 23 7.38 4.04 2.01
N MET A 24 6.49 4.79 1.36
CA MET A 24 5.99 4.50 0.03
C MET A 24 6.79 5.27 -1.01
N ILE A 25 7.04 4.62 -2.14
CA ILE A 25 7.56 5.22 -3.35
C ILE A 25 6.37 5.47 -4.27
N PHE A 26 6.07 6.74 -4.51
CA PHE A 26 5.06 7.16 -5.46
C PHE A 26 5.71 7.41 -6.83
N LYS A 27 5.21 6.73 -7.86
CA LYS A 27 5.63 6.94 -9.25
C LYS A 27 4.45 7.43 -10.09
N ASP A 28 4.52 8.67 -10.54
CA ASP A 28 3.51 9.25 -11.45
C ASP A 28 3.63 8.66 -12.86
N LEU A 29 2.54 8.10 -13.36
CA LEU A 29 2.41 7.56 -14.73
C LEU A 29 1.33 8.30 -15.53
N SER A 30 0.82 9.41 -15.00
CA SER A 30 -0.29 10.14 -15.61
C SER A 30 0.10 10.73 -16.95
N GLN A 31 -0.86 10.79 -17.88
CA GLN A 31 -0.64 11.46 -19.16
C GLN A 31 -1.00 12.94 -19.03
N TRP A 32 0.01 13.80 -19.07
CA TRP A 32 -0.13 15.24 -18.95
C TRP A 32 -0.15 15.92 -20.31
N MET A 33 -1.02 16.93 -20.48
CA MET A 33 -0.95 17.83 -21.64
C MET A 33 0.27 18.73 -21.52
N THR A 34 0.47 19.27 -20.33
CA THR A 34 1.71 19.89 -19.87
C THR A 34 1.83 19.51 -18.40
N LYS A 35 2.92 18.84 -18.03
CA LYS A 35 3.14 18.41 -16.64
C LYS A 35 3.54 19.65 -15.82
N PRO A 36 2.91 19.92 -14.67
CA PRO A 36 3.35 21.00 -13.79
C PRO A 36 4.67 20.62 -13.12
N ASP A 37 5.47 21.63 -12.74
CA ASP A 37 6.69 21.42 -11.95
C ASP A 37 6.35 20.76 -10.59
N THR A 38 5.23 21.16 -10.00
CA THR A 38 4.72 20.57 -8.77
C THR A 38 3.20 20.47 -8.76
N TYR A 39 2.65 19.46 -8.08
CA TYR A 39 1.22 19.38 -7.79
C TYR A 39 0.94 18.76 -6.41
N GLU A 40 -0.25 18.98 -5.88
CA GLU A 40 -0.65 18.46 -4.57
C GLU A 40 -1.32 17.07 -4.71
N LEU A 41 -0.73 16.07 -4.09
CA LEU A 41 -1.32 14.75 -3.89
C LEU A 41 -1.99 14.70 -2.52
N ILE A 42 -3.28 14.40 -2.50
CA ILE A 42 -4.06 14.18 -1.29
C ILE A 42 -4.10 12.70 -0.98
N ILE A 43 -3.67 12.32 0.22
CA ILE A 43 -3.56 10.95 0.71
C ILE A 43 -4.53 10.77 1.88
N THR A 44 -5.39 9.77 1.78
CA THR A 44 -6.27 9.34 2.87
C THR A 44 -5.86 7.93 3.31
N PRO A 45 -5.25 7.81 4.50
CA PRO A 45 -4.85 6.52 5.05
C PRO A 45 -6.03 5.59 5.33
N VAL A 46 -5.74 4.29 5.39
CA VAL A 46 -6.73 3.27 5.76
C VAL A 46 -7.42 3.61 7.09
N GLY A 47 -8.75 3.47 7.12
CA GLY A 47 -9.56 3.65 8.33
C GLY A 47 -9.64 5.09 8.85
N SER A 48 -9.09 6.06 8.11
CA SER A 48 -9.11 7.48 8.45
C SER A 48 -9.98 8.25 7.46
N ASN A 49 -10.63 9.31 7.94
CA ASN A 49 -11.26 10.33 7.08
C ASN A 49 -10.37 11.58 6.94
N LYS A 50 -9.20 11.59 7.59
CA LYS A 50 -8.27 12.72 7.54
C LYS A 50 -7.44 12.65 6.27
N GLU A 51 -7.45 13.74 5.52
CA GLU A 51 -6.67 13.95 4.32
C GLU A 51 -5.31 14.58 4.67
N TYR A 52 -4.26 14.11 4.01
CA TYR A 52 -2.90 14.63 4.12
C TYR A 52 -2.41 15.08 2.75
N LYS A 53 -1.80 16.26 2.70
CA LYS A 53 -1.34 16.87 1.46
C LYS A 53 0.16 16.66 1.32
N LYS A 54 0.58 16.10 0.19
CA LYS A 54 1.99 15.94 -0.20
C LYS A 54 2.22 16.70 -1.50
N ILE A 55 3.21 17.59 -1.51
CA ILE A 55 3.66 18.22 -2.74
C ILE A 55 4.53 17.21 -3.49
N ILE A 56 4.12 16.88 -4.71
CA ILE A 56 4.88 16.07 -5.66
C ILE A 56 5.65 17.02 -6.56
N ASN A 57 6.96 16.82 -6.68
CA ASN A 57 7.84 17.68 -7.46
C ASN A 57 8.66 16.90 -8.51
N SER A 58 8.46 15.59 -8.59
CA SER A 58 9.17 14.74 -9.53
C SER A 58 8.29 13.59 -10.02
N THR A 59 8.81 12.80 -10.95
CA THR A 59 8.14 11.56 -11.36
C THR A 59 8.21 10.47 -10.27
N PHE A 60 9.16 10.59 -9.33
CA PHE A 60 9.39 9.62 -8.26
C PHE A 60 9.52 10.34 -6.92
N ASP A 61 8.47 10.28 -6.11
CA ASP A 61 8.45 10.94 -4.80
C ASP A 61 8.34 9.94 -3.66
N ILE A 62 8.89 10.32 -2.51
CA ILE A 62 8.85 9.50 -1.29
C ILE A 62 7.77 10.05 -0.36
N ILE A 63 6.85 9.17 0.03
CA ILE A 63 5.84 9.43 1.04
C ILE A 63 6.22 8.66 2.29
N LYS A 64 6.59 9.36 3.34
CA LYS A 64 6.94 8.78 4.63
C LYS A 64 5.72 8.74 5.56
N SER A 65 5.80 7.96 6.62
CA SER A 65 4.76 7.93 7.66
C SER A 65 4.48 9.29 8.29
N GLU A 66 5.50 10.14 8.45
CA GLU A 66 5.35 11.53 8.91
C GLU A 66 4.53 12.42 7.96
N ASP A 67 4.59 12.17 6.64
CA ASP A 67 3.80 12.91 5.65
C ASP A 67 2.29 12.65 5.81
N ILE A 68 1.92 11.54 6.46
CA ILE A 68 0.52 11.20 6.76
C ILE A 68 0.18 11.30 8.25
N GLY A 69 0.93 12.12 8.99
CA GLY A 69 0.63 12.48 10.37
C GLY A 69 0.92 11.40 11.42
N LEU A 70 1.76 10.41 11.08
CA LEU A 70 2.27 9.45 12.06
C LEU A 70 3.58 9.95 12.67
N SER A 71 3.90 9.48 13.88
CA SER A 71 5.19 9.80 14.51
C SER A 71 6.37 9.20 13.73
N ILE A 72 7.53 9.85 13.82
CA ILE A 72 8.77 9.38 13.20
C ILE A 72 9.05 7.94 13.63
N GLY A 73 9.38 7.09 12.66
CA GLY A 73 9.71 5.68 12.91
C GLY A 73 8.52 4.74 13.07
N VAL A 74 7.28 5.25 13.03
CA VAL A 74 6.07 4.42 13.04
C VAL A 74 5.81 3.87 11.63
N ASN A 75 5.47 2.58 11.56
CA ASN A 75 5.09 1.92 10.32
C ASN A 75 3.76 2.49 9.80
N LEU A 76 3.67 2.61 8.49
CA LEU A 76 2.42 2.87 7.79
C LEU A 76 1.44 1.72 8.05
N PRO A 77 0.18 1.99 8.41
CA PRO A 77 -0.80 0.94 8.64
C PRO A 77 -1.08 0.19 7.33
N ASP A 78 -1.14 -1.13 7.39
CA ASP A 78 -1.57 -1.92 6.24
C ASP A 78 -3.05 -1.68 5.94
N GLY A 79 -3.39 -1.67 4.65
CA GLY A 79 -4.76 -1.60 4.16
C GLY A 79 -4.91 -0.73 2.92
N ILE A 80 -6.14 -0.29 2.66
CA ILE A 80 -6.48 0.45 1.45
C ILE A 80 -6.29 1.95 1.68
N TYR A 81 -5.41 2.56 0.90
CA TYR A 81 -5.17 4.00 0.84
C TYR A 81 -5.93 4.60 -0.34
N THR A 82 -6.43 5.81 -0.15
CA THR A 82 -7.02 6.59 -1.24
C THR A 82 -6.09 7.74 -1.57
N PHE A 83 -5.78 7.88 -2.85
CA PHE A 83 -4.97 8.97 -3.39
C PHE A 83 -5.85 9.80 -4.31
N SER A 84 -5.77 11.11 -4.19
CA SER A 84 -6.48 12.01 -5.07
C SER A 84 -5.68 13.24 -5.44
N VAL A 85 -5.99 13.80 -6.59
CA VAL A 85 -5.37 15.03 -7.09
C VAL A 85 -6.47 15.88 -7.72
N GLU A 86 -6.46 17.19 -7.49
CA GLU A 86 -7.41 18.12 -8.08
C GLU A 86 -6.69 19.07 -9.04
N ILE A 87 -6.94 18.90 -10.34
CA ILE A 87 -6.25 19.63 -11.40
C ILE A 87 -7.24 19.99 -12.51
N CYS A 88 -7.18 21.23 -12.99
CA CYS A 88 -8.12 21.79 -13.97
C CYS A 88 -9.60 21.63 -13.54
N GLY A 89 -9.89 21.83 -12.25
CA GLY A 89 -11.25 21.71 -11.71
C GLY A 89 -11.81 20.27 -11.70
N LYS A 90 -10.97 19.27 -11.94
CA LYS A 90 -11.34 17.85 -11.88
C LYS A 90 -10.60 17.16 -10.75
N LYS A 91 -11.34 16.42 -9.92
CA LYS A 91 -10.79 15.54 -8.88
C LYS A 91 -10.61 14.13 -9.44
N TYR A 92 -9.37 13.66 -9.46
CA TYR A 92 -9.02 12.29 -9.81
C TYR A 92 -8.80 11.50 -8.53
N ILE A 93 -9.34 10.28 -8.46
CA ILE A 93 -9.26 9.44 -7.26
C ILE A 93 -8.85 8.04 -7.69
N LYS A 94 -7.82 7.48 -7.03
CA LYS A 94 -7.39 6.10 -7.22
C LYS A 94 -7.04 5.49 -5.87
N LYS A 95 -7.33 4.21 -5.70
CA LYS A 95 -7.04 3.45 -4.48
C LYS A 95 -5.85 2.53 -4.72
N ASP A 96 -5.06 2.34 -3.67
CA ASP A 96 -4.00 1.34 -3.64
C ASP A 96 -4.01 0.63 -2.27
N ILE A 97 -3.30 -0.49 -2.15
CA ILE A 97 -3.14 -1.27 -0.93
C ILE A 97 -1.69 -1.19 -0.46
N PHE A 98 -1.51 -1.05 0.85
CA PHE A 98 -0.23 -1.22 1.52
C PHE A 98 -0.31 -2.49 2.38
N LEU A 99 0.64 -3.41 2.22
CA LEU A 99 0.62 -4.74 2.86
C LEU A 99 1.98 -5.09 3.50
N CYS A 100 2.80 -4.08 3.80
CA CYS A 100 4.18 -4.30 4.19
C CYS A 100 4.28 -5.11 5.49
N THR A 101 3.49 -4.74 6.52
CA THR A 101 3.58 -5.39 7.83
C THR A 101 3.12 -6.84 7.75
N MET A 102 1.98 -7.13 7.09
CA MET A 102 1.47 -8.47 6.87
C MET A 102 2.43 -9.34 6.05
N THR A 103 3.03 -8.78 5.00
CA THR A 103 4.02 -9.49 4.18
C THR A 103 5.25 -9.85 5.02
N CYS A 104 5.71 -8.92 5.88
CA CYS A 104 6.83 -9.15 6.77
C CYS A 104 6.51 -10.20 7.85
N GLN A 105 5.31 -10.15 8.47
CA GLN A 105 4.87 -11.16 9.43
C GLN A 105 4.87 -12.56 8.82
N LEU A 106 4.31 -12.71 7.62
CA LEU A 106 4.29 -13.99 6.92
C LEU A 106 5.71 -14.47 6.56
N ALA A 107 6.59 -13.57 6.11
CA ALA A 107 7.99 -13.90 5.84
C ALA A 107 8.72 -14.38 7.11
N ASN A 108 8.46 -13.76 8.26
CA ASN A 108 9.02 -14.19 9.54
C ASN A 108 8.52 -15.58 9.96
N GLU A 109 7.23 -15.88 9.75
CA GLU A 109 6.68 -17.22 9.99
C GLU A 109 7.38 -18.28 9.12
N ILE A 110 7.57 -17.98 7.83
CA ILE A 110 8.28 -18.87 6.90
C ILE A 110 9.72 -19.10 7.36
N ALA A 111 10.43 -18.04 7.75
CA ALA A 111 11.82 -18.13 8.21
C ALA A 111 11.97 -18.91 9.53
N ALA A 112 10.93 -18.93 10.37
CA ALA A 112 10.92 -19.66 11.63
C ALA A 112 10.63 -21.17 11.48
N ILE A 113 10.29 -21.64 10.27
CA ILE A 113 10.04 -23.07 10.03
C ILE A 113 11.33 -23.86 10.26
N ASN A 114 11.25 -24.83 11.18
CA ASN A 114 12.29 -25.84 11.34
C ASN A 114 12.00 -27.04 10.42
N LEU A 115 12.84 -27.24 9.42
CA LEU A 115 12.69 -28.34 8.45
C LEU A 115 13.05 -29.72 9.03
N CYS A 116 13.63 -29.78 10.23
CA CYS A 116 14.07 -31.04 10.85
C CYS A 116 13.01 -31.71 11.73
N ASP A 117 11.86 -31.08 11.98
CA ASP A 117 10.74 -31.63 12.78
C ASP A 117 9.60 -32.08 11.86
N GLU A 118 9.67 -33.32 11.37
CA GLU A 118 8.72 -33.86 10.39
C GLU A 118 7.27 -33.90 10.89
N THR A 119 7.06 -34.01 12.21
CA THR A 119 5.74 -34.20 12.83
C THR A 119 4.86 -32.96 12.77
N GLU A 120 5.43 -31.77 12.99
CA GLU A 120 4.68 -30.49 12.94
C GLU A 120 4.83 -29.75 11.61
N LEU A 121 5.79 -30.15 10.77
CA LEU A 121 6.14 -29.43 9.54
C LEU A 121 4.98 -29.35 8.55
N LYS A 122 4.25 -30.45 8.33
CA LYS A 122 3.17 -30.50 7.33
C LYS A 122 2.05 -29.51 7.67
N THR A 123 1.54 -29.54 8.89
CA THR A 123 0.46 -28.64 9.35
C THR A 123 0.88 -27.18 9.26
N LYS A 124 2.09 -26.84 9.73
CA LYS A 124 2.62 -25.47 9.64
C LYS A 124 2.76 -24.99 8.20
N LEU A 125 3.21 -25.85 7.29
CA LEU A 125 3.31 -25.52 5.86
C LEU A 125 1.92 -25.28 5.24
N GLU A 126 0.92 -26.09 5.56
CA GLU A 126 -0.45 -25.90 5.09
C GLU A 126 -1.02 -24.55 5.58
N GLU A 127 -0.83 -24.21 6.86
CA GLU A 127 -1.27 -22.91 7.41
C GLU A 127 -0.61 -21.72 6.70
N ILE A 128 0.72 -21.79 6.49
CA ILE A 128 1.48 -20.75 5.79
C ILE A 128 1.04 -20.62 4.33
N GLN A 129 0.79 -21.73 3.64
CA GLN A 129 0.28 -21.72 2.26
C GLN A 129 -1.08 -21.05 2.17
N ILE A 130 -1.99 -21.29 3.13
CA ILE A 130 -3.29 -20.62 3.19
C ILE A 130 -3.11 -19.11 3.37
N LYS A 131 -2.22 -18.67 4.27
CA LYS A 131 -1.93 -17.24 4.49
C LYS A 131 -1.33 -16.58 3.24
N GLN A 132 -0.39 -17.25 2.57
CA GLN A 132 0.20 -16.80 1.30
C GLN A 132 -0.88 -16.66 0.22
N LEU A 133 -1.76 -17.66 0.09
CA LEU A 133 -2.86 -17.62 -0.88
C LEU A 133 -3.81 -16.45 -0.61
N LYS A 134 -4.09 -16.12 0.67
CA LYS A 134 -4.89 -14.94 1.03
C LYS A 134 -4.18 -13.65 0.62
N LEU A 135 -2.87 -13.52 0.86
CA LEU A 135 -2.07 -12.37 0.47
C LEU A 135 -2.08 -12.16 -1.05
N ASP A 136 -1.89 -13.24 -1.82
CA ASP A 136 -1.91 -13.20 -3.28
C ASP A 136 -3.31 -12.91 -3.82
N ALA A 137 -4.35 -13.47 -3.20
CA ALA A 137 -5.73 -13.15 -3.53
C ALA A 137 -6.03 -11.67 -3.29
N ILE A 138 -5.52 -11.05 -2.22
CA ILE A 138 -5.65 -9.61 -1.99
C ILE A 138 -5.02 -8.81 -3.15
N ARG A 139 -3.77 -9.14 -3.53
CA ARG A 139 -3.05 -8.49 -4.63
C ARG A 139 -3.78 -8.64 -5.96
N TYR A 140 -4.31 -9.82 -6.25
CA TYR A 140 -5.08 -10.07 -7.47
C TYR A 140 -6.41 -9.30 -7.49
N ASN A 141 -7.15 -9.30 -6.37
CA ASN A 141 -8.41 -8.57 -6.29
C ASN A 141 -8.23 -7.04 -6.40
N LYS A 142 -7.07 -6.49 -6.04
CA LYS A 142 -6.70 -5.09 -6.32
C LYS A 142 -6.72 -4.80 -7.81
N VAL A 143 -6.06 -5.64 -8.62
CA VAL A 143 -6.02 -5.49 -10.08
C VAL A 143 -7.42 -5.56 -10.69
N CYS A 144 -8.30 -6.40 -10.13
CA CYS A 144 -9.70 -6.51 -10.54
C CYS A 144 -10.63 -5.45 -9.90
N CYS A 145 -10.12 -4.47 -9.15
CA CYS A 145 -10.92 -3.45 -8.46
C CYS A 145 -12.00 -3.99 -7.50
N LYS A 146 -11.82 -5.21 -6.96
CA LYS A 146 -12.77 -5.88 -6.05
C LYS A 146 -12.54 -5.47 -4.59
N TRP A 147 -12.68 -4.18 -4.29
CA TRP A 147 -12.31 -3.59 -3.00
C TRP A 147 -13.05 -4.17 -1.79
N ASN A 148 -14.30 -4.60 -1.93
CA ASN A 148 -15.03 -5.24 -0.83
C ASN A 148 -14.40 -6.61 -0.49
N ARG A 149 -14.06 -7.40 -1.51
CA ARG A 149 -13.39 -8.70 -1.31
C ARG A 149 -12.01 -8.54 -0.69
N ILE A 150 -11.29 -7.49 -1.07
CA ILE A 150 -10.00 -7.14 -0.45
C ILE A 150 -10.18 -6.91 1.05
N LYS A 151 -11.19 -6.13 1.47
CA LYS A 151 -11.45 -5.87 2.90
C LYS A 151 -11.70 -7.16 3.67
N ASP A 152 -12.52 -8.07 3.12
CA ASP A 152 -12.82 -9.35 3.78
C ASP A 152 -11.56 -10.22 3.94
N LEU A 153 -10.80 -10.37 2.86
CA LEU A 153 -9.55 -11.15 2.86
C LEU A 153 -8.51 -10.52 3.78
N PHE A 154 -8.39 -9.20 3.77
CA PHE A 154 -7.48 -8.45 4.62
C PHE A 154 -7.80 -8.65 6.10
N ASN A 155 -9.07 -8.55 6.48
CA ASN A 155 -9.49 -8.78 7.86
C ASN A 155 -9.24 -10.23 8.28
N SER A 156 -9.56 -11.20 7.42
CA SER A 156 -9.27 -12.61 7.71
C SER A 156 -7.77 -12.86 7.90
N LEU A 157 -6.92 -12.36 7.00
CA LEU A 157 -5.48 -12.52 7.10
C LEU A 157 -4.92 -11.81 8.35
N LYS A 158 -5.46 -10.64 8.69
CA LYS A 158 -5.09 -9.92 9.91
C LYS A 158 -5.33 -10.76 11.15
N GLU A 159 -6.48 -11.42 11.26
CA GLU A 159 -6.77 -12.32 12.39
C GLU A 159 -5.82 -13.52 12.42
N ASP A 160 -5.52 -14.13 11.27
CA ASP A 160 -4.59 -15.26 11.20
C ASP A 160 -3.16 -14.89 11.63
N LEU A 161 -2.75 -13.64 11.40
CA LEU A 161 -1.41 -13.13 11.74
C LEU A 161 -1.30 -12.51 13.14
N LYS A 162 -2.42 -12.24 13.84
CA LYS A 162 -2.41 -11.64 15.19
C LYS A 162 -1.66 -12.46 16.23
N ASN A 163 -1.58 -13.77 16.04
CA ASN A 163 -0.92 -14.67 16.99
C ASN A 163 0.61 -14.60 16.94
N ASN A 164 1.18 -13.92 15.94
CA ASN A 164 2.62 -13.83 15.74
C ASN A 164 3.10 -12.38 15.90
N ASN A 165 3.51 -12.04 17.13
CA ASN A 165 4.14 -10.78 17.52
C ASN A 165 5.58 -10.62 16.97
N GLY A 166 5.83 -11.07 15.75
CA GLY A 166 7.09 -10.78 15.06
C GLY A 166 7.17 -9.29 14.82
N ASN A 167 8.04 -8.59 15.56
CA ASN A 167 8.39 -7.21 15.25
C ASN A 167 8.83 -7.17 13.79
N CYS A 168 8.06 -6.48 12.95
CA CYS A 168 8.44 -6.23 11.57
C CYS A 168 9.54 -5.18 11.54
N SER A 169 10.76 -5.61 11.83
CA SER A 169 11.99 -4.82 11.77
C SER A 169 12.86 -5.17 10.55
N CYS A 170 12.30 -5.88 9.57
CA CYS A 170 13.05 -6.29 8.39
C CYS A 170 13.26 -5.12 7.43
N MET A 171 14.50 -4.61 7.48
CA MET A 171 15.25 -3.75 6.53
C MET A 171 14.80 -2.30 6.39
#